data_AF-A0A9D2KWP2-F1
#
_entry.id   AF-A0A9D2KWP2-F1
#
_cell.length_a   1.000
_cell.length_b   1.000
_cell.length_c   1.000
_cell.angle_alpha   90.00
_cell.angle_beta   90.00
_cell.angle_gamma   90.00
#
_symmetry.space_group_name_H-M   'P 1'
#
loop_
_entity.id
_entity.type
_entity.pdbx_description
1 polymer ?
#
loop_
_entity_poly.entity_id
_entity_poly.type
_entity_poly.pdbx_seq_one_letter_code
_entity_poly.pdbx_strand_id
1 'polypeptide(L)' 'MDKVVAGPASNGAEDFGQYLLKIPGSFVNVGCKPDTEEYYMNHHPKFDLNEKALLVAAKAVGDIALSALGEQD' A
#
# COMPACT_ATOMS: atom_id res chain seq x y z
N MET A 1 2.73 -4.00 12.50
CA MET A 1 2.67 -2.79 11.66
C MET A 1 2.04 -1.74 12.56
N ASP A 2 2.77 -0.71 12.99
CA ASP A 2 2.34 -0.02 14.22
C ASP A 2 1.22 1.01 13.97
N LYS A 3 1.03 1.45 12.72
CA LYS A 3 -0.03 2.40 12.36
C LYS A 3 -0.27 2.52 10.84
N VAL A 4 -1.54 2.57 10.44
CA VAL A 4 -1.97 3.14 9.16
C VAL A 4 -2.35 4.60 9.39
N VAL A 5 -1.91 5.51 8.52
CA VAL A 5 -2.17 6.96 8.63
C VAL A 5 -2.83 7.48 7.37
N ALA A 6 -3.66 8.52 7.50
CA ALA A 6 -4.24 9.20 6.35
C ALA A 6 -3.15 9.95 5.57
N GLY A 7 -2.95 9.57 4.31
CA GLY A 7 -2.07 10.27 3.38
C GLY A 7 -2.81 11.39 2.62
N PRO A 8 -2.09 12.28 1.94
CA PRO A 8 -2.70 13.24 1.03
C PRO A 8 -3.37 12.51 -0.14
N ALA A 9 -4.41 13.13 -0.71
CA ALA A 9 -5.02 12.63 -1.95
C ALA A 9 -3.99 12.65 -3.10
N SER A 10 -4.02 11.62 -3.93
CA SER A 10 -3.19 11.50 -5.14
C SER A 10 -4.00 11.89 -6.38
N ASN A 11 -3.34 12.47 -7.38
CA ASN A 11 -3.91 12.71 -8.72
C ASN A 11 -3.65 11.55 -9.69
N GLY A 12 -2.97 10.48 -9.25
CA GLY A 12 -2.76 9.28 -10.04
C GLY A 12 -4.08 8.57 -10.35
N ALA A 13 -4.27 8.19 -11.60
CA ALA A 13 -5.40 7.35 -12.00
C ALA A 13 -5.10 5.89 -11.61
N GLU A 14 -6.05 5.27 -10.89
CA GLU A 14 -5.96 3.89 -10.41
C GLU A 14 -7.32 3.21 -10.64
N ASP A 15 -7.34 2.09 -11.36
CA ASP A 15 -8.58 1.43 -11.74
C ASP A 15 -9.23 0.68 -10.56
N PHE A 16 -8.48 0.47 -9.47
CA PHE A 16 -9.02 -0.04 -8.21
C PHE A 16 -10.22 0.78 -7.70
N GLY A 17 -10.26 2.09 -8.02
CA GLY A 17 -11.39 2.96 -7.72
C GLY A 17 -12.73 2.45 -8.29
N GLN A 18 -12.72 1.68 -9.39
CA GLN A 18 -13.93 1.07 -9.95
C GLN A 18 -14.54 0.00 -9.04
N TYR A 19 -13.74 -0.69 -8.22
CA TYR A 19 -14.27 -1.61 -7.19
C TYR A 19 -14.92 -0.85 -6.04
N LEU A 20 -14.31 0.27 -5.62
CA LEU A 20 -14.78 1.10 -4.52
C LEU A 20 -16.12 1.81 -4.82
N LEU A 21 -16.53 1.90 -6.08
CA LEU A 21 -17.86 2.36 -6.48
C LEU A 21 -18.96 1.30 -6.23
N LYS A 22 -18.61 0.03 -6.06
CA LYS A 22 -19.56 -1.10 -6.01
C LYS A 22 -19.70 -1.70 -4.62
N ILE A 23 -18.60 -1.78 -3.87
CA ILE A 23 -18.55 -2.38 -2.54
C ILE A 23 -17.69 -1.52 -1.60
N PRO A 24 -17.99 -1.50 -0.29
CA PRO A 24 -17.11 -0.86 0.69
C PRO A 24 -15.70 -1.46 0.62
N GLY A 25 -14.69 -0.61 0.60
CA GLY A 25 -13.30 -1.03 0.55
C GLY A 25 -12.36 0.11 0.89
N SER A 26 -11.06 -0.21 0.93
CA SER A 26 -10.00 0.75 1.19
C SER A 26 -8.84 0.48 0.25
N PHE A 27 -8.14 1.54 -0.15
CA PHE A 27 -6.88 1.46 -0.88
C PHE A 27 -5.79 2.10 -0.01
N VAL A 28 -4.69 1.39 0.18
CA VAL A 28 -3.60 1.81 1.06
C VAL A 28 -2.27 1.79 0.30
N ASN A 29 -1.44 2.80 0.54
CA ASN A 29 -0.08 2.85 0.02
C ASN A 29 0.90 2.25 1.03
N VAL A 30 1.84 1.44 0.56
CA VAL A 30 2.96 0.95 1.37
C VAL A 30 4.20 1.74 1.00
N GLY A 31 4.77 2.44 1.98
CA GLY A 31 6.01 3.20 1.78
C GLY A 31 7.15 2.29 1.35
N CYS A 32 7.73 2.57 0.18
CA CYS A 32 8.74 1.73 -0.46
C CYS A 32 9.96 2.51 -0.95
N LYS A 33 10.17 3.74 -0.48
CA LYS A 33 11.34 4.56 -0.85
C LYS A 33 12.62 3.72 -0.66
N PRO A 34 13.50 3.62 -1.66
CA PRO A 34 14.76 2.92 -1.51
C PRO A 34 15.63 3.55 -0.42
N ASP A 35 16.55 2.74 0.13
CA ASP A 35 17.52 3.13 1.16
C ASP A 35 18.68 3.97 0.55
N THR A 36 18.33 4.94 -0.29
CA THR A 36 19.22 5.84 -1.02
C THR A 36 18.70 7.29 -0.95
N GLU A 37 19.59 8.26 -1.11
CA GLU A 37 19.24 9.68 -1.18
C GLU A 37 18.59 10.04 -2.51
N GLU A 38 19.14 9.54 -3.62
CA GLU A 38 18.54 9.67 -4.95
C GLU A 38 17.56 8.53 -5.20
N TYR A 39 16.32 8.87 -5.56
CA TYR A 39 15.28 7.91 -5.89
C TYR A 39 14.38 8.46 -6.99
N TYR A 40 13.73 7.55 -7.71
CA TYR A 40 12.87 7.87 -8.85
C TYR A 40 11.45 7.39 -8.58
N MET A 41 10.46 8.15 -9.04
CA MET A 41 9.04 7.80 -8.87
C MET A 41 8.62 6.67 -9.82
N ASN A 42 7.44 6.09 -9.54
CA ASN A 42 6.78 5.13 -10.45
C ASN A 42 6.79 5.66 -11.90
N HIS A 43 6.92 4.74 -12.87
CA HIS A 43 7.07 4.98 -14.32
C HIS A 43 8.45 5.44 -14.81
N HIS A 44 9.41 5.76 -13.94
CA HIS A 44 10.75 6.11 -14.38
C HIS A 44 11.61 4.86 -14.69
N PRO A 45 12.49 4.83 -15.73
CA PRO A 45 13.32 3.65 -16.07
C PRO A 45 14.32 3.22 -15.01
N LYS A 46 14.64 4.12 -14.08
CA LYS A 46 15.52 3.89 -12.92
C LYS A 46 14.73 3.72 -11.61
N PHE A 47 13.43 3.49 -11.70
CA PHE A 47 12.63 3.18 -10.53
C PHE A 47 13.23 1.97 -9.80
N ASP A 48 13.32 2.10 -8.48
CA ASP A 48 13.76 1.05 -7.58
C ASP A 48 13.00 1.21 -6.25
N LEU A 49 12.90 0.14 -5.48
CA LEU A 49 12.16 0.11 -4.22
C LEU A 49 12.92 -0.57 -3.10
N ASN A 50 12.57 -0.23 -1.86
CA ASN A 50 13.02 -0.99 -0.70
C ASN A 50 12.21 -2.30 -0.58
N GLU A 51 12.83 -3.45 -0.86
CA GLU A 51 12.18 -4.77 -0.81
C GLU A 51 11.64 -5.14 0.58
N LYS A 52 12.11 -4.49 1.67
CA LYS A 52 11.51 -4.65 3.00
C LYS A 52 10.02 -4.28 3.03
N ALA A 53 9.58 -3.43 2.09
CA ALA A 53 8.17 -3.07 1.91
C ALA A 53 7.28 -4.28 1.57
N LEU A 54 7.83 -5.33 0.94
CA LEU A 54 7.07 -6.54 0.60
C LEU A 54 6.57 -7.26 1.86
N LEU A 55 7.43 -7.41 2.87
CA LEU A 55 7.06 -8.03 4.14
C LEU A 55 6.02 -7.18 4.90
N VAL A 56 6.15 -5.85 4.83
CA VAL A 56 5.20 -4.91 5.42
C VAL A 56 3.82 -5.04 4.75
N ALA A 57 3.78 -5.08 3.41
CA ALA A 57 2.55 -5.26 2.65
C ALA A 57 1.88 -6.61 2.95
N ALA A 58 2.65 -7.70 2.95
CA ALA A 58 2.13 -9.04 3.21
C ALA A 58 1.51 -9.16 4.60
N LYS A 59 2.20 -8.65 5.64
CA LYS A 59 1.67 -8.63 7.01
C LYS A 59 0.41 -7.77 7.11
N ALA A 60 0.41 -6.57 6.52
CA ALA A 60 -0.73 -5.67 6.58
C ALA A 60 -1.99 -6.27 5.96
N VAL A 61 -1.88 -6.83 4.75
CA VAL A 61 -3.02 -7.45 4.07
C VAL A 61 -3.48 -8.70 4.80
N GLY A 62 -2.55 -9.51 5.33
CA GLY A 62 -2.87 -10.68 6.15
C GLY A 62 -3.65 -10.30 7.41
N ASP A 63 -3.14 -9.33 8.17
CA ASP A 63 -3.80 -8.84 9.40
C ASP A 63 -5.20 -8.27 9.09
N ILE A 64 -5.34 -7.49 8.01
CA ILE A 64 -6.64 -6.94 7.57
C ILE A 64 -7.61 -8.07 7.20
N ALA A 65 -7.15 -9.09 6.47
CA ALA A 65 -7.99 -10.20 6.06
C ALA A 65 -8.46 -11.03 7.26
N LEU A 66 -7.55 -11.40 8.17
CA LEU A 66 -7.90 -12.13 9.40
C LEU A 66 -8.87 -11.33 10.26
N SER A 67 -8.61 -10.03 10.44
CA SER A 67 -9.51 -9.13 11.18
C SER A 67 -10.92 -9.10 10.55
N ALA A 68 -10.99 -8.98 9.22
CA ALA A 68 -12.25 -8.95 8.48
C ALA A 68 -13.03 -10.27 8.55
N LEU A 69 -12.34 -11.40 8.70
CA LEU A 69 -12.94 -12.73 8.87
C LEU A 69 -13.29 -13.05 10.34
N GLY A 70 -12.87 -12.22 11.29
CA GLY A 70 -13.02 -12.49 12.73
C GLY A 70 -12.04 -13.54 13.25
N GLU A 71 -10.89 -13.70 12.58
CA GLU A 71 -9.85 -14.70 12.86
C GLU A 71 -8.59 -14.07 13.48
N GLN A 72 -8.69 -12.87 14.05
CA GLN A 72 -7.63 -12.31 14.89
C GLN A 72 -7.79 -12.82 16.33
N ASP A 73 -6.76 -13.47 16.86
CA ASP A 73 -6.61 -13.81 18.29
C ASP A 73 -6.66 -12.55 19.19
#